data_AF-A0A2D4INL6-F1
#
_entry.id   AF-A0A2D4INL6-F1
#
_cell.length_a   1.000
_cell.length_b   1.000
_cell.length_c   1.000
_cell.angle_alpha   90.00
_cell.angle_beta   90.00
_cell.angle_gamma   90.00
#
_symmetry.space_group_name_H-M   'P 1'
#
loop_
_entity.id
_entity.type
_entity.pdbx_description
1 polymer ?
#
loop_
_entity_poly.entity_id
_entity_poly.type
_entity_poly.pdbx_seq_one_letter_code
_entity_poly.pdbx_strand_id
1 'polypeptide(L)'
;VVCSFVALYYNVIIAWSLFYLGNSFQFPLPWSDCPGAENETATVTESECMYSSPTIYFWNRKALHITNSIEESGGLDPALTGCLFAAWMLVCLAMIKGIKSSGKVLYFSSL
;
A
#
# COMPACT_ATOMS: atom_id res chain seq x y z
N VAL A 1 10.78 16.80 16.53
CA VAL A 1 9.51 16.15 16.98
C VAL A 1 8.45 16.22 15.90
N VAL A 2 7.96 17.41 15.49
CA VAL A 2 6.94 17.53 14.41
C VAL A 2 7.39 16.89 13.10
N CYS A 3 8.61 17.17 12.64
CA CYS A 3 9.16 16.59 11.41
C CYS A 3 9.25 15.06 11.45
N SER A 4 9.39 14.47 12.64
CA SER A 4 9.47 13.03 12.82
C SER A 4 8.10 12.36 12.63
N PHE A 5 7.02 12.96 13.15
CA PHE A 5 5.65 12.49 12.91
C PHE A 5 5.26 12.60 11.44
N VAL A 6 5.64 13.71 10.80
CA VAL A 6 5.45 13.91 9.37
C VAL A 6 6.19 12.83 8.59
N ALA A 7 7.49 12.63 8.86
CA ALA A 7 8.28 11.60 8.17
C ALA A 7 7.69 10.20 8.32
N LEU A 8 7.20 9.81 9.50
CA LEU A 8 6.56 8.51 9.72
C LEU A 8 5.32 8.34 8.82
N TYR A 9 4.41 9.32 8.82
CA TYR A 9 3.20 9.27 8.00
C TYR A 9 3.49 9.22 6.50
N TYR A 10 4.41 10.05 6.02
CA TYR A 10 4.77 10.06 4.59
C TYR A 10 5.44 8.75 4.15
N ASN A 11 6.24 8.11 5.01
CA ASN A 11 6.81 6.79 4.71
C ASN A 11 5.73 5.71 4.56
N VAL A 12 4.61 5.80 5.29
CA VAL A 12 3.47 4.88 5.12
C VAL A 12 2.82 5.06 3.75
N ILE A 13 2.64 6.30 3.27
CA ILE A 13 2.10 6.56 1.92
C ILE A 13 3.03 6.01 0.83
N ILE A 14 4.35 6.19 1.00
CA ILE A 14 5.34 5.63 0.07
C ILE A 14 5.26 4.10 0.07
N ALA A 15 5.11 3.46 1.23
CA ALA A 15 4.93 2.02 1.34
C ALA A 15 3.70 1.52 0.58
N TRP A 16 2.55 2.21 0.71
CA TRP A 16 1.35 1.90 -0.07
C TRP A 16 1.59 2.00 -1.57
N SER A 17 2.32 3.04 -1.99
CA SER A 17 2.67 3.25 -3.41
C SER A 17 3.58 2.13 -3.93
N LEU A 18 4.58 1.70 -3.15
CA LEU A 18 5.46 0.57 -3.49
C LEU A 18 4.69 -0.75 -3.57
N PHE A 19 3.73 -0.97 -2.66
CA PHE A 19 2.87 -2.15 -2.69
C PHE A 19 2.04 -2.22 -3.96
N TYR A 20 1.35 -1.13 -4.34
CA TYR A 20 0.60 -1.06 -5.59
C TYR A 20 1.49 -1.17 -6.83
N LEU A 21 2.67 -0.55 -6.81
CA LEU A 21 3.65 -0.65 -7.89
C LEU A 21 4.08 -2.11 -8.10
N GLY A 22 4.41 -2.83 -7.03
CA GLY A 22 4.79 -4.24 -7.11
C GLY A 22 3.69 -5.15 -7.67
N ASN A 23 2.43 -4.89 -7.29
CA ASN A 23 1.29 -5.64 -7.80
C ASN A 23 0.87 -5.23 -9.22
N SER A 24 1.35 -4.10 -9.75
CA SER A 24 1.03 -3.64 -11.11
C SER A 24 1.77 -4.43 -12.20
N PHE A 25 2.78 -5.23 -11.85
CA PHE A 25 3.51 -6.07 -12.80
C PHE A 25 2.79 -7.39 -13.16
N GLN A 26 1.57 -7.58 -12.69
CA GLN A 26 0.77 -8.79 -12.93
C GLN A 26 -0.42 -8.46 -13.85
N PHE A 27 -0.76 -9.39 -14.76
CA PHE A 27 -1.95 -9.32 -15.61
C PHE A 27 -2.77 -10.60 -15.44
N PRO A 28 -4.09 -10.53 -15.16
CA PRO A 28 -4.90 -9.33 -14.91
C PRO A 28 -4.55 -8.64 -13.58
N LEU A 29 -4.92 -7.36 -13.44
CA LEU A 29 -4.63 -6.61 -12.22
C LEU A 29 -5.51 -7.14 -11.08
N PRO A 30 -4.98 -7.32 -9.87
CA PRO A 30 -5.75 -7.95 -8.78
C PRO A 30 -6.89 -7.08 -8.24
N TRP A 31 -7.01 -5.83 -8.70
CA TRP A 31 -8.10 -4.91 -8.39
C TRP A 31 -8.95 -4.53 -9.61
N SER A 32 -8.81 -5.23 -10.76
CA SER A 32 -9.65 -4.97 -11.93
C SER A 32 -11.07 -5.50 -11.75
N ASP A 33 -11.20 -6.70 -11.19
CA ASP A 33 -12.46 -7.44 -11.11
C ASP A 33 -12.76 -7.88 -9.68
N CYS A 34 -14.05 -7.98 -9.36
CA CYS A 34 -14.47 -8.61 -8.11
C CYS A 34 -14.25 -10.13 -8.20
N PRO A 35 -13.62 -10.76 -7.19
CA PRO A 35 -13.58 -12.21 -7.13
C PRO A 35 -15.03 -12.71 -7.06
N GLY A 36 -15.43 -13.68 -7.91
CA GLY A 36 -16.73 -14.36 -7.81
C GLY A 36 -17.83 -13.98 -8.83
N ALA A 37 -17.57 -13.10 -9.80
CA ALA A 37 -18.52 -12.77 -10.87
C ALA A 37 -18.92 -13.94 -11.80
N GLU A 38 -18.30 -15.11 -11.63
CA GLU A 38 -18.42 -16.29 -12.51
C GLU A 38 -19.13 -17.50 -11.88
N ASN A 39 -19.46 -17.48 -10.57
CA ASN A 39 -20.24 -18.54 -9.92
C ASN A 39 -21.34 -17.97 -9.02
N GLU A 40 -22.61 -18.29 -9.31
CA GLU A 40 -23.83 -17.77 -8.66
C GLU A 40 -23.96 -18.05 -7.14
N THR A 41 -22.97 -18.66 -6.50
CA THR A 41 -22.91 -18.81 -5.03
C THR A 41 -22.24 -17.60 -4.40
N ALA A 42 -22.95 -16.48 -4.38
CA ALA A 42 -22.43 -15.24 -3.81
C ALA A 42 -22.24 -15.38 -2.29
N THR A 43 -21.00 -15.49 -1.82
CA THR A 43 -20.67 -15.44 -0.38
C THR A 43 -20.73 -14.00 0.14
N VAL A 44 -20.80 -13.79 1.46
CA VAL A 44 -20.91 -12.43 2.08
C VAL A 44 -19.85 -11.44 1.55
N THR A 45 -18.66 -11.94 1.21
CA THR A 45 -17.56 -11.20 0.58
C THR A 45 -17.87 -10.59 -0.78
N GLU A 46 -18.78 -11.18 -1.55
CA GLU A 46 -19.22 -10.71 -2.88
C GLU A 46 -20.07 -9.45 -2.78
N SER A 47 -20.97 -9.42 -1.79
CA SER A 47 -21.87 -8.29 -1.56
C SER A 47 -21.11 -7.01 -1.22
N GLU A 48 -19.99 -7.12 -0.49
CA GLU A 48 -19.14 -5.98 -0.17
C GLU A 48 -18.40 -5.45 -1.40
N CYS A 49 -17.95 -6.32 -2.30
CA CYS A 49 -17.27 -5.91 -3.53
C CYS A 49 -18.24 -5.28 -4.54
N MET A 50 -19.47 -5.79 -4.63
CA MET A 50 -20.52 -5.25 -5.52
C MET A 50 -21.14 -3.95 -5.01
N TYR A 51 -21.28 -3.81 -3.68
CA TYR A 51 -21.71 -2.55 -3.07
C TYR A 51 -20.60 -1.48 -3.10
N SER A 52 -19.34 -1.92 -3.03
CA SER A 52 -18.17 -1.07 -3.19
C SER A 52 -17.60 -1.15 -4.62
N SER A 53 -16.37 -0.69 -4.83
CA SER A 53 -15.65 -0.96 -6.09
C SER A 53 -14.63 -2.10 -5.88
N PRO A 54 -14.23 -2.83 -6.94
CA PRO A 54 -13.17 -3.84 -6.87
C PRO A 54 -11.88 -3.32 -6.24
N THR A 55 -11.56 -2.05 -6.51
CA THR A 55 -10.38 -1.38 -5.96
C THR A 55 -10.50 -1.09 -4.47
N ILE A 56 -11.67 -0.66 -4.00
CA ILE A 56 -11.91 -0.41 -2.58
C ILE A 56 -11.96 -1.73 -1.79
N TYR A 57 -12.56 -2.77 -2.37
CA TYR A 57 -12.53 -4.11 -1.81
C TYR A 57 -11.09 -4.63 -1.67
N PHE A 58 -10.29 -4.52 -2.74
CA PHE A 58 -8.88 -4.91 -2.72
C PHE A 58 -8.10 -4.14 -1.64
N TRP A 59 -8.31 -2.83 -1.56
CA TRP A 59 -7.67 -2.00 -0.53
C TRP A 59 -8.01 -2.45 0.89
N ASN A 60 -9.29 -2.67 1.19
CA ASN A 60 -9.74 -3.00 2.54
C ASN A 60 -9.45 -4.46 2.93
N ARG A 61 -9.63 -5.42 2.02
CA ARG A 61 -9.51 -6.85 2.33
C ARG A 61 -8.15 -7.46 2.02
N LYS A 62 -7.46 -6.97 0.98
CA LYS A 62 -6.16 -7.52 0.54
C LYS A 62 -4.97 -6.66 0.95
N ALA A 63 -5.08 -5.34 0.91
CA ALA A 63 -3.95 -4.44 1.19
C ALA A 63 -3.84 -4.06 2.68
N LEU A 64 -4.95 -3.72 3.32
CA LEU A 64 -4.99 -3.31 4.74
C LEU A 64 -5.46 -4.41 5.68
N HIS A 65 -6.22 -5.38 5.17
CA HIS A 65 -6.89 -6.41 5.96
C HIS A 65 -7.63 -5.83 7.19
N ILE A 66 -8.53 -4.87 6.93
CA ILE A 66 -9.24 -4.13 7.98
C ILE A 66 -10.20 -5.02 8.78
N THR A 67 -10.18 -4.89 10.11
CA THR A 67 -11.11 -5.54 11.04
C THR A 67 -12.43 -4.76 11.14
N ASN A 68 -13.49 -5.41 11.64
CA ASN A 68 -14.80 -4.79 11.78
C ASN A 68 -14.87 -3.76 12.93
N SER A 69 -13.90 -3.78 13.86
CA SER A 69 -13.82 -2.84 14.98
C SER A 69 -12.38 -2.45 15.28
N ILE A 70 -12.17 -1.19 15.68
CA ILE A 70 -10.87 -0.62 16.08
C ILE A 70 -10.34 -1.26 17.38
N GLU A 71 -11.23 -1.84 18.18
CA GLU A 71 -10.88 -2.55 19.42
C GLU A 71 -10.24 -3.92 19.15
N GLU A 72 -10.54 -4.53 18.00
CA GLU A 72 -9.86 -5.73 17.52
C GLU A 72 -8.66 -5.29 16.69
N SER A 73 -7.48 -5.32 17.31
CA SER A 73 -6.22 -5.15 16.60
C SER A 73 -6.02 -6.36 15.68
N GLY A 74 -6.38 -6.18 14.40
CA GLY A 74 -6.00 -7.09 13.34
C GLY A 74 -4.48 -7.30 13.36
N GLY A 75 -4.04 -8.50 12.98
CA GLY A 75 -2.62 -8.81 12.89
C GLY A 75 -1.88 -7.87 11.91
N LEU A 76 -0.56 -7.81 12.01
CA LEU A 76 0.26 -7.06 11.06
C LEU A 76 0.27 -7.78 9.70
N ASP A 77 -0.14 -7.09 8.64
CA ASP A 77 0.00 -7.63 7.29
C ASP A 77 1.50 -7.66 6.90
N PRO A 78 2.05 -8.85 6.58
CA PRO A 78 3.48 -9.00 6.33
C PRO A 78 3.91 -8.34 5.02
N ALA A 79 3.04 -8.24 4.01
CA ALA A 79 3.37 -7.60 2.75
C ALA A 79 3.52 -6.08 2.94
N LEU A 80 2.57 -5.47 3.66
CA LEU A 80 2.63 -4.05 3.99
C LEU A 80 3.81 -3.70 4.90
N THR A 81 4.09 -4.55 5.89
CA THR A 81 5.26 -4.40 6.78
C THR A 81 6.57 -4.45 5.99
N GLY A 82 6.68 -5.38 5.02
CA GLY A 82 7.82 -5.46 4.11
C GLY A 82 7.98 -4.21 3.23
N CYS A 83 6.88 -3.70 2.67
CA CYS A 83 6.89 -2.46 1.88
C CYS A 83 7.28 -1.24 2.73
N LEU A 84 6.87 -1.19 4.00
CA LEU A 84 7.25 -0.12 4.93
C LEU A 84 8.75 -0.15 5.23
N PHE A 85 9.32 -1.33 5.44
CA PHE A 85 10.77 -1.48 5.60
C PHE A 85 11.51 -1.04 4.33
N ALA A 86 11.02 -1.41 3.14
CA ALA A 86 11.60 -0.98 1.87
C ALA A 86 11.54 0.54 1.68
N ALA A 87 10.43 1.20 2.04
CA ALA A 87 10.30 2.66 2.00
C ALA A 87 11.35 3.35 2.88
N TRP A 88 11.53 2.87 4.11
CA TRP A 88 12.58 3.36 5.02
C TRP A 88 13.98 3.15 4.46
N MET A 89 14.25 1.98 3.87
CA MET A 89 15.54 1.71 3.23
C MET A 89 15.79 2.66 2.06
N LEU A 90 14.79 2.96 1.22
CA LEU A 90 14.91 3.93 0.13
C LEU A 90 15.23 5.34 0.65
N VAL A 91 14.53 5.78 1.70
CA VAL A 91 14.80 7.09 2.34
C VAL A 91 16.20 7.12 2.93
N CYS A 92 16.62 6.08 3.65
CA CYS A 92 17.97 5.96 4.19
C CYS A 92 19.02 6.00 3.06
N LEU A 93 18.85 5.20 2.00
CA LEU A 93 19.75 5.18 0.84
C LEU A 93 19.85 6.55 0.16
N ALA A 94 18.73 7.27 0.01
CA ALA A 94 18.71 8.63 -0.55
C ALA A 94 19.46 9.65 0.34
N MET A 95 19.55 9.39 1.65
CA MET A 95 20.16 10.26 2.64
C MET A 95 21.62 9.90 2.99
N ILE A 96 22.08 8.67 2.74
CA ILE A 96 23.42 8.18 3.14
C ILE A 96 24.58 9.04 2.60
N LYS A 97 24.45 9.60 1.39
CA LYS A 97 25.49 10.51 0.82
C LYS A 97 25.26 11.99 1.17
N GLY A 98 24.29 12.29 2.02
CA GLY A 98 23.94 13.64 2.48
C GLY A 98 23.49 14.59 1.37
N ILE A 99 23.48 15.89 1.70
CA ILE A 99 22.97 17.00 0.89
C ILE A 99 23.63 17.09 -0.51
N LYS A 100 24.89 16.66 -0.65
CA LYS A 100 25.60 16.67 -1.95
C LYS A 100 25.07 15.63 -2.96
N SER A 101 24.39 14.59 -2.47
CA SER A 101 23.76 13.56 -3.30
C SER A 101 22.25 13.77 -3.42
N SER A 102 21.59 14.22 -2.36
CA SER A 102 20.15 14.54 -2.39
C SER A 102 19.84 15.59 -3.46
N GLY A 103 20.69 16.59 -3.66
CA GLY A 103 20.54 17.56 -4.75
C GLY A 103 20.50 16.92 -6.14
N LYS A 104 21.34 15.89 -6.39
CA LYS A 104 21.37 15.20 -7.70
C LYS A 104 20.11 14.36 -7.96
N VAL A 105 19.63 13.66 -6.93
CA VAL A 105 18.42 12.83 -7.03
C VAL A 105 17.18 13.70 -7.21
N LEU A 106 17.12 14.86 -6.53
CA LEU A 106 15.98 15.77 -6.62
C LEU A 106 15.74 16.26 -8.05
N TYR A 107 16.80 16.57 -8.81
CA TYR A 107 16.65 16.98 -10.22
C TYR A 107 15.93 15.94 -11.07
N PHE A 108 16.11 14.64 -10.78
CA PHE A 108 15.43 13.57 -11.52
C PHE A 108 14.01 13.31 -11.01
N SER A 109 13.72 13.60 -9.75
CA SER A 109 12.38 13.41 -9.17
C SER A 109 11.44 14.60 -9.39
N SER A 110 11.97 15.79 -9.68
CA SER A 110 11.19 17.02 -9.92
C SER A 110 11.11 17.44 -11.39
N LEU A 111 11.73 16.70 -12.31
CA LEU A 111 11.53 16.83 -13.76
C LEU A 111 10.38 15.91 -14.20
#